data_AF-A0A1A8MQ97-F1
#
_entry.id   AF-A0A1A8MQ97-F1
#
_cell.length_a   1.000
_cell.length_b   1.000
_cell.length_c   1.000
_cell.angle_alpha   90.00
_cell.angle_beta   90.00
_cell.angle_gamma   90.00
#
_symmetry.space_group_name_H-M   'P 1'
#
loop_
_entity.id
_entity.type
_entity.pdbx_description
1 polymer ?
#
loop_
_entity_poly.entity_id
_entity_poly.type
_entity_poly.pdbx_seq_one_letter_code
_entity_poly.pdbx_strand_id
1 'polypeptide(L)'
;GAAHLTSAPCWVIYLQVLQEAVWPGGRLPAHPRPERSAAEKQETKERCLNCVMQLIPELVADMLGSEKFRLSLETMLESLQDHQINKHLIYCMCDLLLEFLIPESCDEAFQRSLLQTLAKATGRDGPHIRSTNS
;
A
#
# COMPACT_ATOMS: atom_id res chain seq x y z
N GLY A 1 5.52 -28.76 4.09
CA GLY A 1 6.25 -27.57 3.62
C GLY A 1 5.52 -26.27 3.93
N ALA A 2 4.32 -26.05 3.36
CA ALA A 2 3.60 -24.77 3.42
C ALA A 2 2.95 -24.42 4.78
N ALA A 3 2.53 -25.42 5.56
CA ALA A 3 1.79 -25.19 6.82
C ALA A 3 2.59 -24.46 7.91
N HIS A 4 3.93 -24.44 7.81
CA HIS A 4 4.76 -23.70 8.75
C HIS A 4 4.82 -22.20 8.42
N LEU A 5 4.73 -21.84 7.14
CA LEU A 5 4.81 -20.44 6.66
C LEU A 5 3.54 -19.65 7.02
N THR A 6 2.38 -20.29 7.07
CA THR A 6 1.11 -19.65 7.45
C THR A 6 0.75 -19.85 8.92
N SER A 7 1.64 -20.42 9.73
CA SER A 7 1.43 -20.61 11.15
C SER A 7 1.37 -19.27 11.90
N ALA A 8 0.57 -19.19 12.97
CA ALA A 8 0.43 -17.97 13.77
C ALA A 8 1.77 -17.32 14.20
N PRO A 9 2.81 -18.06 14.60
CA PRO A 9 4.12 -17.48 14.90
C PRO A 9 4.79 -16.80 13.70
N CYS A 10 4.65 -17.35 12.50
CA CYS A 10 5.20 -16.73 11.28
C CYS A 10 4.47 -15.44 10.92
N TRP A 11 3.15 -15.38 11.12
CA TRP A 11 2.39 -14.15 10.96
C TRP A 11 2.85 -13.04 11.90
N VAL A 12 3.18 -13.36 13.16
CA VAL A 12 3.74 -12.36 14.09
C VAL A 12 5.05 -11.80 13.53
N ILE A 13 5.92 -12.65 13.00
CA ILE A 13 7.19 -12.22 12.40
C ILE A 13 6.93 -11.36 11.15
N TYR A 14 6.04 -11.78 10.26
CA TYR A 14 5.73 -10.99 9.06
C TYR A 14 5.13 -9.63 9.39
N LEU A 15 4.22 -9.57 10.36
CA LEU A 15 3.62 -8.33 10.81
C LEU A 15 4.65 -7.43 11.49
N GLN A 16 5.58 -7.98 12.27
CA GLN A 16 6.67 -7.20 12.87
C GLN A 16 7.64 -6.65 11.80
N VAL A 17 8.03 -7.47 10.83
CA VAL A 17 8.90 -7.02 9.73
C VAL A 17 8.21 -5.94 8.89
N LEU A 18 6.92 -6.13 8.59
CA LEU A 18 6.12 -5.13 7.87
C LEU A 18 5.97 -3.85 8.69
N GLN A 19 5.69 -3.97 9.98
CA GLN A 19 5.60 -2.84 10.90
C GLN A 19 6.90 -2.05 10.90
N GLU A 20 8.05 -2.69 11.07
CA GLU A 20 9.35 -1.99 11.08
C GLU A 20 9.72 -1.41 9.70
N ALA A 21 9.29 -2.04 8.60
CA ALA A 21 9.55 -1.55 7.26
C ALA A 21 8.71 -0.29 6.91
N VAL A 22 7.47 -0.23 7.38
CA VAL A 22 6.53 0.87 7.07
C VAL A 22 6.57 1.96 8.14
N TRP A 23 6.66 1.56 9.42
CA TRP A 23 6.66 2.41 10.61
C TRP A 23 7.69 1.91 11.64
N PRO A 24 8.95 2.34 11.51
CA PRO A 24 10.01 1.95 12.45
C PRO A 24 9.62 2.24 13.90
N GLY A 25 9.72 1.23 14.79
CA GLY A 25 9.28 1.35 16.18
C GLY A 25 7.75 1.43 16.37
N GLY A 26 6.97 1.07 15.36
CA GLY A 26 5.52 0.95 15.41
C GLY A 26 4.74 2.27 15.50
N ARG A 27 5.39 3.41 15.28
CA ARG A 27 4.76 4.73 15.32
C ARG A 27 4.63 5.30 13.92
N LEU A 28 3.40 5.65 13.54
CA LEU A 28 3.15 6.48 12.37
C LEU A 28 3.89 7.82 12.56
N PRO A 29 4.77 8.23 11.62
CA PRO A 29 5.42 9.53 11.69
C PRO A 29 4.40 10.64 11.90
N ALA A 30 4.61 11.46 12.93
CA ALA A 30 3.73 12.59 13.24
C ALA A 30 3.69 13.64 12.12
N HIS A 31 4.70 13.62 11.24
CA HIS A 31 4.80 14.48 10.07
C HIS A 31 4.80 13.60 8.82
N PRO A 32 4.07 14.00 7.75
CA PRO A 32 4.18 13.33 6.47
C PRO A 32 5.65 13.31 6.04
N ARG A 33 6.08 12.18 5.46
CA ARG A 33 7.43 12.07 4.93
C ARG A 33 7.65 13.22 3.95
N PRO A 34 8.81 13.92 3.99
CA PRO A 34 9.09 14.98 3.04
C PRO A 34 8.90 14.44 1.63
N GLU A 35 8.19 15.21 0.80
CA GLU A 35 8.01 14.84 -0.60
C GLU A 35 9.38 14.69 -1.25
N ARG A 36 9.61 13.55 -1.90
CA ARG A 36 10.85 13.32 -2.65
C ARG A 36 10.99 14.41 -3.70
N SER A 37 12.18 14.98 -3.79
CA SER A 37 12.49 15.94 -4.83
C SER A 37 12.34 15.31 -6.22
N ALA A 38 12.06 16.13 -7.23
CA ALA A 38 11.97 15.66 -8.62
C ALA A 38 13.26 14.93 -9.06
N ALA A 39 14.42 15.42 -8.60
CA ALA A 39 15.71 14.80 -8.87
C ALA A 39 15.84 13.40 -8.26
N GLU A 40 15.46 13.21 -6.98
CA GLU A 40 15.50 11.90 -6.33
C GLU A 40 14.53 10.90 -6.96
N LYS A 41 13.35 11.37 -7.39
CA LYS A 41 12.38 10.55 -8.12
C LYS A 41 12.96 10.07 -9.45
N GLN A 42 13.58 10.97 -10.21
CA GLN A 42 14.21 10.65 -11.49
C GLN A 42 15.40 9.70 -11.32
N GLU A 43 16.29 9.96 -10.35
CA GLU A 43 17.43 9.07 -10.07
C GLU A 43 16.96 7.66 -9.69
N THR A 44 15.91 7.56 -8.88
CA THR A 44 15.33 6.25 -8.51
C THR A 44 14.70 5.57 -9.73
N LYS A 45 14.04 6.32 -10.63
CA LYS A 45 13.49 5.81 -11.91
C LYS A 45 14.60 5.16 -12.72
N GLU A 46 15.68 5.88 -12.95
CA GLU A 46 16.79 5.46 -13.79
C GLU A 46 17.51 4.25 -13.21
N ARG A 47 17.77 4.24 -11.90
CA ARG A 47 18.37 3.09 -11.22
C ARG A 47 17.48 1.84 -11.33
N CYS A 48 16.17 2.00 -11.11
CA CYS A 48 15.22 0.90 -11.23
C CYS A 48 15.14 0.38 -12.66
N LEU A 49 15.01 1.29 -13.65
CA LEU A 49 14.97 0.93 -15.07
C LEU A 49 16.21 0.12 -15.46
N ASN A 50 17.41 0.58 -15.10
CA ASN A 50 18.65 -0.14 -15.37
C ASN A 50 18.67 -1.52 -14.70
N CYS A 51 18.24 -1.61 -13.44
CA CYS A 51 18.17 -2.89 -12.73
C CYS A 51 17.21 -3.87 -13.42
N VAL A 52 16.02 -3.42 -13.83
CA VAL A 52 15.07 -4.30 -14.53
C VAL A 52 15.57 -4.67 -15.92
N MET A 53 16.20 -3.75 -16.66
CA MET A 53 16.84 -4.06 -17.95
C MET A 53 17.91 -5.15 -17.81
N GLN A 54 18.70 -5.12 -16.74
CA GLN A 54 19.74 -6.13 -16.48
C GLN A 54 19.19 -7.52 -16.18
N LEU A 55 17.94 -7.63 -15.72
CA LEU A 55 17.29 -8.90 -15.45
C LEU A 55 16.70 -9.55 -16.71
N ILE A 56 16.64 -8.82 -17.83
CA ILE A 56 16.09 -9.34 -19.09
C ILE A 56 17.09 -10.30 -19.73
N PRO A 57 16.71 -11.55 -20.01
CA PRO A 57 17.55 -12.44 -20.80
C PRO A 57 17.71 -11.93 -22.25
N GLU A 58 18.88 -12.09 -22.86
CA GLU A 58 19.15 -11.60 -24.22
C GLU A 58 18.12 -12.09 -25.26
N LEU A 59 17.59 -13.31 -25.10
CA LEU A 59 16.55 -13.86 -25.96
C LEU A 59 15.26 -13.01 -25.99
N VAL A 60 14.87 -12.41 -24.86
CA VAL A 60 13.67 -11.56 -24.76
C VAL A 60 13.94 -10.19 -25.41
N ALA A 61 15.16 -9.67 -25.28
CA ALA A 61 15.59 -8.44 -25.93
C ALA A 61 15.59 -8.58 -27.46
N ASP A 62 16.00 -9.75 -27.98
CA ASP A 62 15.97 -10.06 -29.42
C ASP A 62 14.54 -10.28 -29.95
N MET A 63 13.64 -10.85 -29.14
CA MET A 63 12.25 -11.10 -29.55
C MET A 63 11.36 -9.85 -29.53
N LEU A 64 11.48 -9.00 -28.50
CA LEU A 64 10.61 -7.84 -28.30
C LEU A 64 11.25 -6.52 -28.76
N GLY A 65 12.57 -6.49 -28.95
CA GLY A 65 13.35 -5.28 -29.14
C GLY A 65 13.61 -4.57 -27.81
N SER A 66 14.88 -4.52 -27.40
CA SER A 66 15.33 -3.90 -26.14
C SER A 66 14.79 -2.47 -25.94
N GLU A 67 14.81 -1.65 -26.98
CA GLU A 67 14.31 -0.27 -26.92
C GLU A 67 12.79 -0.18 -26.68
N LYS A 68 12.01 -1.09 -27.29
CA LYS A 68 10.54 -1.12 -27.08
C LYS A 68 10.21 -1.51 -25.65
N PHE A 69 10.93 -2.51 -25.13
CA PHE A 69 10.77 -2.93 -23.75
C PHE A 69 11.22 -1.85 -22.76
N ARG A 70 12.34 -1.17 -23.04
CA ARG A 70 12.83 -0.03 -22.25
C ARG A 70 11.79 1.08 -22.16
N LEU A 71 11.23 1.51 -23.29
CA LEU A 71 10.16 2.52 -23.35
C LEU A 71 8.90 2.07 -22.58
N SER A 72 8.51 0.80 -22.70
CA SER A 72 7.38 0.24 -21.95
C SER A 72 7.63 0.29 -20.44
N LEU A 73 8.82 -0.12 -19.99
CA LEU A 73 9.17 -0.06 -18.58
C LEU A 73 9.29 1.36 -18.07
N GLU A 74 9.84 2.26 -18.87
CA GLU A 74 9.92 3.68 -18.52
C GLU A 74 8.53 4.26 -18.27
N THR A 75 7.57 3.93 -19.13
CA THR A 75 6.15 4.32 -19.00
C THR A 75 5.49 3.69 -17.76
N MET A 76 5.77 2.41 -17.50
CA MET A 76 5.28 1.72 -16.30
C MET A 76 5.85 2.35 -15.02
N LEU A 77 7.16 2.61 -14.98
CA LEU A 77 7.83 3.25 -13.84
C LEU A 77 7.32 4.67 -13.61
N GLU A 78 7.00 5.41 -14.67
CA GLU A 78 6.41 6.73 -14.57
C GLU A 78 5.00 6.69 -13.96
N SER A 79 4.20 5.70 -14.36
CA SER A 79 2.90 5.44 -13.74
C SER A 79 3.02 5.10 -12.25
N LEU A 80 4.07 4.37 -11.86
CA LEU A 80 4.36 4.05 -10.46
C LEU A 80 4.91 5.24 -9.66
N GLN A 81 5.31 6.34 -10.30
CA GLN A 81 5.67 7.57 -9.60
C GLN A 81 4.49 8.53 -9.41
N ASP A 82 3.40 8.30 -10.13
CA ASP A 82 2.18 9.10 -10.02
C ASP A 82 1.40 8.74 -8.74
N HIS A 83 1.19 9.73 -7.88
CA HIS A 83 0.52 9.50 -6.60
C HIS A 83 -0.95 9.07 -6.77
N GLN A 84 -1.61 9.55 -7.83
CA GLN A 84 -3.04 9.35 -8.05
C GLN A 84 -3.29 7.95 -8.60
N ILE A 85 -2.44 7.48 -9.51
CA ILE A 85 -2.44 6.09 -9.99
C ILE A 85 -2.16 5.15 -8.81
N ASN A 86 -1.13 5.42 -8.01
CA ASN A 86 -0.79 4.61 -6.85
C ASN A 86 -1.91 4.58 -5.81
N LYS A 87 -2.57 5.73 -5.56
CA LYS A 87 -3.71 5.82 -4.65
C LYS A 87 -4.85 4.92 -5.13
N HIS A 88 -5.20 4.99 -6.41
CA HIS A 88 -6.23 4.13 -7.00
C HIS A 88 -5.85 2.65 -6.92
N LEU A 89 -4.60 2.31 -7.23
CA LEU A 89 -4.08 0.95 -7.14
C LEU A 89 -4.25 0.38 -5.73
N ILE A 90 -3.90 1.15 -4.69
CA ILE A 90 -4.05 0.73 -3.29
C ILE A 90 -5.52 0.44 -2.96
N TYR A 91 -6.45 1.33 -3.33
CA TYR A 91 -7.87 1.11 -3.07
C TYR A 91 -8.39 -0.14 -3.78
N CYS A 92 -8.02 -0.36 -5.05
CA CYS A 92 -8.39 -1.58 -5.75
C CYS A 92 -7.84 -2.84 -5.07
N MET A 93 -6.58 -2.81 -4.60
CA MET A 93 -6.00 -3.93 -3.86
C MET A 93 -6.72 -4.17 -2.53
N CYS A 94 -7.09 -3.10 -1.81
CA CYS A 94 -7.89 -3.19 -0.59
C CYS A 94 -9.27 -3.79 -0.87
N ASP A 95 -9.95 -3.37 -1.93
CA ASP A 95 -11.25 -3.90 -2.32
C ASP A 95 -11.17 -5.41 -2.62
N LEU A 96 -10.17 -5.84 -3.41
CA LEU A 96 -9.94 -7.26 -3.70
C LEU A 96 -9.60 -8.08 -2.45
N LEU A 97 -8.80 -7.52 -1.53
CA LEU A 97 -8.47 -8.18 -0.27
C LEU A 97 -9.70 -8.28 0.66
N LEU A 98 -10.54 -7.25 0.69
CA LEU A 98 -11.79 -7.25 1.46
C LEU A 98 -12.76 -8.28 0.91
N GLU A 99 -12.92 -8.35 -0.42
CA GLU A 99 -13.73 -9.39 -1.08
C GLU A 99 -13.25 -10.80 -0.71
N PHE A 100 -11.93 -11.01 -0.65
CA PHE A 100 -11.36 -12.31 -0.29
C PHE A 100 -11.45 -12.65 1.20
N LEU A 101 -11.11 -11.71 2.08
CA LEU A 101 -11.01 -11.94 3.53
C LEU A 101 -12.35 -11.83 4.25
N ILE A 102 -13.24 -10.97 3.76
CA ILE A 102 -14.54 -10.66 4.34
C ILE A 102 -15.56 -10.61 3.20
N PRO A 103 -16.05 -11.76 2.72
CA PRO A 103 -17.03 -11.79 1.61
C PRO A 103 -18.30 -10.98 1.92
N GLU A 104 -18.68 -10.92 3.20
CA GLU A 104 -19.80 -10.10 3.72
C GLU A 104 -19.58 -8.59 3.51
N SER A 105 -18.35 -8.15 3.24
CA SER A 105 -18.06 -6.74 2.94
C SER A 105 -18.65 -6.27 1.60
N CYS A 106 -18.99 -7.20 0.71
CA CYS A 106 -19.71 -6.92 -0.53
C CYS A 106 -21.21 -6.74 -0.31
N ASP A 107 -21.75 -7.07 0.87
CA ASP A 107 -23.15 -6.85 1.20
C ASP A 107 -23.42 -5.40 1.63
N GLU A 108 -24.31 -4.75 0.89
CA GLU A 108 -24.77 -3.37 1.14
C GLU A 108 -25.38 -3.19 2.53
N ALA A 109 -26.06 -4.20 3.08
CA ALA A 109 -26.64 -4.09 4.42
C ALA A 109 -25.55 -4.11 5.51
N PHE A 110 -24.56 -4.99 5.37
CA PHE A 110 -23.38 -5.01 6.23
C PHE A 110 -22.58 -3.70 6.16
N GLN A 111 -22.32 -3.17 4.97
CA GLN A 111 -21.62 -1.89 4.79
C GLN A 111 -22.36 -0.74 5.49
N ARG A 112 -23.68 -0.65 5.33
CA ARG A 112 -24.50 0.38 6.00
C ARG A 112 -24.47 0.25 7.51
N SER A 113 -24.55 -0.98 8.03
CA SER A 113 -24.47 -1.25 9.47
C SER A 113 -23.10 -0.86 10.05
N LEU A 114 -22.01 -1.19 9.35
CA LEU A 114 -20.65 -0.79 9.73
C LEU A 114 -20.50 0.73 9.75
N LEU A 115 -20.93 1.42 8.69
CA LEU A 115 -20.82 2.88 8.59
C LEU A 115 -21.60 3.57 9.71
N GLN A 116 -22.81 3.08 10.03
CA GLN A 116 -23.60 3.60 11.16
C GLN A 116 -22.90 3.37 12.50
N THR A 117 -22.29 2.19 12.68
CA THR A 117 -21.56 1.84 13.91
C THR A 117 -20.31 2.71 14.08
N LEU A 118 -19.54 2.92 13.01
CA LEU A 118 -18.35 3.78 13.01
C LEU A 118 -18.71 5.24 13.25
N ALA A 119 -19.75 5.77 12.57
CA ALA A 119 -20.24 7.13 12.80
C ALA A 119 -20.66 7.34 14.26
N LYS A 120 -21.32 6.34 14.86
CA LYS A 120 -21.73 6.36 16.26
C LYS A 120 -20.55 6.28 17.23
N ALA A 121 -19.49 5.56 16.89
CA ALA A 121 -18.26 5.47 17.68
C ALA A 121 -17.51 6.81 17.69
N THR A 122 -17.34 7.42 16.52
CA THR A 122 -16.67 8.73 16.37
C THR A 122 -17.43 9.86 17.06
N GLY A 123 -18.76 9.78 17.16
CA GLY A 123 -19.60 10.76 17.87
C GLY A 123 -19.61 10.62 19.39
N ARG A 124 -19.02 9.56 19.98
CA ARG A 124 -19.11 9.29 21.43
C ARG A 124 -17.93 9.82 22.25
N ASP A 125 -16.87 10.29 21.60
CA ASP A 125 -15.67 10.88 22.22
C ASP A 125 -15.66 12.43 22.18
N GLY A 126 -16.83 13.08 22.29
CA GLY A 126 -16.93 14.51 22.58
C GLY A 126 -16.73 14.78 24.08
N PRO A 127 -15.98 15.80 24.52
CA PRO A 127 -15.60 15.98 25.91
C PRO A 127 -16.84 16.25 26.78
N HIS A 128 -17.13 15.31 27.68
CA HIS A 128 -18.10 15.49 28.75
C HIS A 128 -17.53 16.51 29.75
N ILE A 129 -17.64 17.81 29.45
CA ILE A 129 -17.41 18.86 30.44
C ILE A 129 -18.54 18.76 31.47
N ARG A 130 -18.27 17.98 32.51
CA ARG A 130 -19.03 17.97 33.75
C ARG A 130 -18.74 19.29 34.47
N SER A 131 -19.55 20.30 34.20
CA SER A 131 -19.63 21.49 35.06
C SER A 131 -20.33 21.09 36.35
N THR A 132 -19.53 20.75 37.36
CA THR A 132 -19.91 20.80 38.77
C THR A 132 -19.40 22.11 39.36
N ASN A 133 -20.26 22.78 40.14
CA ASN A 133 -20.02 23.91 41.06
C ASN A 133 -20.03 25.29 40.37
N SER A 134 -20.74 26.32 40.85
CA SER A 134 -21.26 26.61 42.20
C SER A 134 -22.62 27.31 42.15
#